data_AF-A0A532E230-F1
#
_entry.id   AF-A0A532E230-F1
#
_cell.length_a   1.000
_cell.length_b   1.000
_cell.length_c   1.000
_cell.angle_alpha   90.00
_cell.angle_beta   90.00
_cell.angle_gamma   90.00
#
_symmetry.space_group_name_H-M   'P 1'
#
loop_
_entity.id
_entity.type
_entity.pdbx_description
1 polymer ?
#
loop_
_entity_poly.entity_id
_entity_poly.type
_entity_poly.pdbx_seq_one_letter_code
_entity_poly.pdbx_strand_id
1 'polypeptide(L)'
;MKQAGTMVMIAAVLMFVGGMQPAVSLAGKSEDHTQEVITHAKDGIKHAKEAIHHLDESIKATGDAHAKEALQHAKEAIKHAEESLTHAEQSEHKTAPK
;
A
#
# COMPACT_ATOMS: atom_id res chain seq x y z
N MET A 1 59.08 -11.17 -28.42
CA MET A 1 57.86 -10.38 -28.12
C MET A 1 56.67 -10.96 -28.88
N LYS A 2 55.89 -11.86 -28.27
CA LYS A 2 54.66 -12.46 -28.85
C LYS A 2 53.88 -13.21 -27.75
N GLN A 3 53.49 -12.50 -26.70
CA GLN A 3 52.65 -13.02 -25.60
C GLN A 3 51.60 -11.99 -25.12
N ALA A 4 51.39 -10.89 -25.84
CA ALA A 4 50.50 -9.80 -25.40
C ALA A 4 49.03 -9.94 -25.90
N GLY A 5 48.75 -10.87 -26.82
CA GLY A 5 47.44 -10.98 -27.47
C GLY A 5 46.39 -11.80 -26.72
N THR A 6 46.79 -12.73 -25.84
CA THR A 6 45.87 -13.71 -25.25
C THR A 6 45.23 -13.23 -23.96
N MET A 7 45.82 -12.25 -23.26
CA MET A 7 45.31 -11.79 -21.96
C MET A 7 44.11 -10.83 -22.07
N VAL A 8 43.96 -10.13 -23.20
CA VAL A 8 42.86 -9.17 -23.39
C VAL A 8 41.53 -9.88 -23.68
N MET A 9 41.56 -11.05 -24.32
CA MET A 9 40.34 -11.82 -24.62
C MET A 9 39.72 -12.51 -23.39
N ILE A 10 40.52 -12.80 -22.35
CA ILE A 10 39.98 -13.40 -21.11
C ILE A 10 39.26 -12.35 -20.25
N ALA A 11 39.67 -11.09 -20.32
CA ALA A 11 39.00 -10.00 -19.61
C ALA A 11 37.62 -9.65 -20.18
N ALA A 12 37.37 -9.90 -21.48
CA ALA A 12 36.07 -9.68 -22.10
C ALA A 12 35.04 -10.79 -21.81
N VAL A 13 35.49 -12.04 -21.62
CA VAL A 13 34.60 -13.18 -21.33
C VAL A 13 34.17 -13.21 -19.86
N LEU A 14 34.97 -12.65 -18.95
CA LEU A 14 34.58 -12.50 -17.54
C LEU A 14 33.51 -11.42 -17.30
N MET A 15 33.26 -10.54 -18.26
CA MET A 15 32.16 -9.57 -18.19
C MET A 15 30.79 -10.18 -18.53
N PHE A 16 30.74 -11.40 -19.08
CA PHE A 16 29.47 -12.06 -19.42
C PHE A 16 29.01 -13.07 -18.34
N VAL A 17 29.86 -13.41 -17.36
CA VAL A 17 29.51 -14.34 -16.28
C VAL A 17 29.13 -13.62 -14.97
N GLY A 18 29.38 -12.31 -14.87
CA GLY A 18 29.07 -11.51 -13.67
C GLY A 18 27.82 -10.60 -13.78
N GLY A 19 27.12 -10.61 -14.92
CA GLY A 19 26.03 -9.68 -15.20
C GLY A 19 24.62 -10.18 -14.86
N MET A 20 24.49 -11.37 -14.24
CA MET A 20 23.22 -11.74 -13.61
C MET A 20 23.09 -10.87 -12.36
N GLN A 21 22.50 -9.69 -12.54
CA GLN A 21 22.11 -8.84 -11.43
C GLN A 21 21.40 -9.71 -10.39
N PRO A 22 21.72 -9.60 -9.09
CA PRO A 22 20.86 -10.21 -8.09
C PRO A 22 19.48 -9.64 -8.36
N ALA A 23 18.52 -10.52 -8.65
CA ALA A 23 17.12 -10.15 -8.66
C ALA A 23 16.90 -9.44 -7.33
N VAL A 24 16.83 -8.11 -7.38
CA VAL A 24 16.58 -7.30 -6.20
C VAL A 24 15.24 -7.82 -5.72
N SER A 25 15.27 -8.52 -4.59
CA SER A 25 14.07 -9.09 -3.99
C SER A 25 13.17 -7.90 -3.64
N LEU A 26 12.30 -7.53 -4.57
CA LEU A 26 11.29 -6.49 -4.40
C LEU A 26 10.28 -6.89 -3.31
N ALA A 27 10.22 -8.19 -3.00
CA ALA A 27 9.34 -8.78 -2.01
C ALA A 27 9.54 -8.23 -0.58
N GLY A 28 10.76 -7.85 -0.19
CA GLY A 28 11.03 -7.42 1.19
C GLY A 28 10.71 -5.95 1.50
N LYS A 29 10.40 -5.12 0.49
CA LYS A 29 9.98 -3.71 0.66
C LYS A 29 8.48 -3.51 0.45
N SER A 30 7.80 -4.45 -0.19
CA SER A 30 6.36 -4.39 -0.41
C SER A 30 5.53 -4.68 0.84
N GLU A 31 6.04 -5.50 1.77
CA GLU A 31 5.35 -5.80 3.04
C GLU A 31 5.22 -4.55 3.92
N ASP A 32 6.29 -3.74 4.00
CA ASP A 32 6.32 -2.50 4.79
C ASP A 32 5.26 -1.48 4.31
N HIS A 33 5.18 -1.27 3.00
CA HIS A 33 4.18 -0.36 2.42
C HIS A 33 2.74 -0.88 2.54
N THR A 34 2.52 -2.19 2.53
CA THR A 34 1.17 -2.75 2.67
C THR A 34 0.65 -2.53 4.10
N GLN A 35 1.50 -2.74 5.10
CA GLN A 35 1.15 -2.49 6.50
C GLN A 35 0.95 -0.99 6.79
N GLU A 36 1.75 -0.12 6.18
CA GLU A 36 1.59 1.34 6.24
C GLU A 36 0.24 1.78 5.64
N VAL A 37 -0.14 1.25 4.47
CA VAL A 37 -1.44 1.53 3.84
C VAL A 37 -2.60 1.06 4.72
N ILE A 38 -2.52 -0.13 5.32
CA ILE A 38 -3.53 -0.63 6.27
C ILE A 38 -3.65 0.31 7.48
N THR A 39 -2.53 0.81 8.00
CA THR A 39 -2.51 1.75 9.11
C THR A 39 -3.18 3.06 8.75
N HIS A 40 -2.83 3.66 7.60
CA HIS A 40 -3.46 4.88 7.12
C HIS A 40 -4.94 4.71 6.80
N ALA A 41 -5.35 3.56 6.27
CA ALA A 41 -6.76 3.26 6.05
C ALA A 41 -7.55 3.23 7.37
N LYS A 42 -6.99 2.64 8.44
CA LYS A 42 -7.59 2.65 9.79
C LYS A 42 -7.74 4.07 10.32
N ASP A 43 -6.71 4.89 10.18
CA ASP A 43 -6.76 6.29 10.64
C ASP A 43 -7.74 7.13 9.81
N GLY A 44 -7.80 6.92 8.49
CA GLY A 44 -8.80 7.52 7.62
C GLY A 44 -10.24 7.19 8.05
N ILE A 45 -10.51 5.93 8.42
CA ILE A 45 -11.81 5.51 8.96
C ILE A 45 -12.11 6.22 10.29
N LYS A 46 -11.13 6.40 11.18
CA LYS A 46 -11.33 7.14 12.44
C LYS A 46 -11.74 8.59 12.16
N HIS A 47 -10.99 9.30 11.31
CA HIS A 47 -11.33 10.68 10.94
C HIS A 47 -12.69 10.78 10.25
N ALA A 48 -13.06 9.81 9.42
CA ALA A 48 -14.39 9.77 8.82
C ALA A 48 -15.51 9.60 9.88
N LYS A 49 -15.28 8.80 10.93
CA LYS A 49 -16.21 8.66 12.06
C LYS A 49 -16.33 9.96 12.86
N GLU A 50 -15.25 10.72 13.01
CA GLU A 50 -15.27 12.06 13.62
C GLU A 50 -16.03 13.06 12.74
N ALA A 51 -15.84 13.03 11.42
CA ALA A 51 -16.60 13.87 10.50
C ALA A 51 -18.11 13.58 10.56
N ILE A 52 -18.50 12.31 10.72
CA ILE A 52 -19.89 11.91 10.97
C ILE A 52 -20.45 12.54 12.25
N HIS A 53 -19.65 12.62 13.31
CA HIS A 53 -20.08 13.27 14.55
C HIS A 53 -20.42 14.74 14.33
N HIS A 54 -19.58 15.48 13.60
CA HIS A 54 -19.86 16.87 13.26
C HIS A 54 -21.05 17.04 12.31
N LEU A 55 -21.28 16.10 11.39
CA LEU A 55 -22.50 16.07 10.58
C LEU A 55 -23.74 15.89 11.45
N ASP A 56 -23.72 14.97 12.42
CA ASP A 56 -24.81 14.77 13.38
C ASP A 56 -25.08 16.04 14.22
N GLU A 57 -24.03 16.74 14.67
CA GLU A 57 -24.16 18.02 15.38
C GLU A 57 -24.78 19.11 14.48
N SER A 58 -24.33 19.20 13.22
CA SER A 58 -24.87 20.13 12.24
C SER A 58 -26.35 19.87 11.95
N ILE A 59 -26.75 18.61 11.83
CA ILE A 59 -28.16 18.20 11.66
C ILE A 59 -29.00 18.60 12.87
N LYS A 60 -28.49 18.41 14.09
CA LYS A 60 -29.20 18.82 15.31
C LYS A 60 -29.36 20.34 15.40
N ALA A 61 -28.35 21.09 14.95
CA ALA A 61 -28.37 22.55 15.00
C ALA A 61 -29.24 23.19 13.92
N THR A 62 -29.28 22.61 12.71
CA THR A 62 -29.86 23.25 11.53
C THR A 62 -31.06 22.51 10.94
N GLY A 63 -31.17 21.21 11.16
CA GLY A 63 -32.17 20.35 10.51
C GLY A 63 -31.96 20.16 9.00
N ASP A 64 -30.83 20.63 8.45
CA ASP A 64 -30.53 20.67 7.02
C ASP A 64 -30.67 19.29 6.35
N ALA A 65 -31.38 19.25 5.23
CA ALA A 65 -31.66 18.01 4.49
C ALA A 65 -30.41 17.45 3.81
N HIS A 66 -29.55 18.31 3.25
CA HIS A 66 -28.30 17.88 2.62
C HIS A 66 -27.31 17.37 3.66
N ALA A 67 -27.32 17.90 4.88
CA ALA A 67 -26.51 17.35 5.98
C ALA A 67 -26.93 15.92 6.34
N LYS A 68 -28.24 15.61 6.30
CA LYS A 68 -28.76 14.24 6.50
C LYS A 68 -28.36 13.30 5.35
N GLU A 69 -28.41 13.77 4.11
CA GLU A 69 -27.94 13.00 2.95
C GLU A 69 -26.43 12.75 3.01
N ALA A 70 -25.65 13.78 3.35
CA ALA A 70 -24.20 13.67 3.56
C ALA A 70 -23.87 12.66 4.67
N LEU A 71 -24.64 12.65 5.77
CA LEU A 71 -24.49 11.66 6.83
C LEU A 71 -24.75 10.23 6.34
N GLN A 72 -25.78 10.02 5.50
CA GLN A 72 -26.05 8.70 4.92
C GLN A 72 -24.88 8.24 4.04
N HIS A 73 -24.43 9.08 3.12
CA HIS A 73 -23.31 8.75 2.24
C HIS A 73 -22.00 8.52 3.00
N ALA A 74 -21.74 9.30 4.06
CA ALA A 74 -20.56 9.10 4.91
C ALA A 74 -20.60 7.72 5.60
N LYS A 75 -21.77 7.30 6.11
CA LYS A 75 -21.94 5.97 6.72
C LYS A 75 -21.73 4.84 5.71
N GLU A 76 -22.28 4.97 4.50
CA GLU A 76 -22.07 3.99 3.41
C GLU A 76 -20.60 3.92 2.99
N ALA A 77 -19.92 5.06 2.86
CA ALA A 77 -18.51 5.13 2.51
C ALA A 77 -17.63 4.45 3.57
N ILE A 78 -17.90 4.65 4.86
CA ILE A 78 -17.18 3.97 5.94
C ILE A 78 -17.38 2.46 5.87
N LYS A 79 -18.61 1.99 5.62
CA LYS A 79 -18.87 0.56 5.47
C LYS A 79 -18.01 -0.05 4.36
N HIS A 80 -17.97 0.57 3.18
CA HIS A 80 -17.12 0.10 2.08
C HIS A 80 -15.62 0.18 2.41
N ALA A 81 -15.19 1.19 3.16
CA ALA A 81 -13.81 1.30 3.62
C ALA A 81 -13.44 0.16 4.61
N GLU A 82 -14.33 -0.18 5.54
CA GLU A 82 -14.15 -1.29 6.48
C GLU A 82 -14.12 -2.65 5.77
N GLU A 83 -14.98 -2.86 4.77
CA GLU A 83 -14.96 -4.06 3.91
C GLU A 83 -13.65 -4.16 3.12
N SER A 84 -13.20 -3.05 2.53
CA SER A 84 -11.93 -2.98 1.80
C SER A 84 -10.73 -3.25 2.70
N LEU A 85 -10.74 -2.70 3.91
CA LEU A 85 -9.70 -2.94 4.92
C LEU A 85 -9.65 -4.41 5.33
N THR A 86 -10.81 -5.03 5.54
CA THR A 86 -10.90 -6.48 5.85
C THR A 86 -10.26 -7.31 4.73
N HIS A 87 -10.52 -6.98 3.48
CA HIS A 87 -9.89 -7.65 2.33
C HIS A 87 -8.38 -7.44 2.29
N ALA A 88 -7.91 -6.21 2.56
CA ALA A 88 -6.48 -5.89 2.60
C ALA A 88 -5.76 -6.72 3.69
N GLU A 89 -6.29 -6.75 4.90
CA GLU A 89 -5.73 -7.54 6.02
C GLU A 89 -5.71 -9.05 5.71
N GLN A 90 -6.77 -9.59 5.10
CA GLN A 90 -6.80 -10.98 4.66
C GLN A 90 -5.78 -11.30 3.57
N SER A 91 -5.48 -10.34 2.69
CA SER A 91 -4.48 -10.52 1.64
C SER A 91 -3.05 -10.56 2.22
N GLU A 92 -2.77 -9.70 3.20
CA GLU A 92 -1.50 -9.65 3.94
C GLU A 92 -1.24 -10.97 4.68
N HIS A 93 -2.25 -11.50 5.38
CA HIS A 93 -2.13 -12.77 6.09
C HIS A 93 -1.96 -14.01 5.18
N LYS A 94 -2.34 -13.92 3.90
CA LYS A 94 -2.15 -15.02 2.93
C LYS A 94 -0.74 -15.01 2.32
N THR A 95 -0.04 -13.88 2.37
CA THR A 95 1.30 -13.73 1.79
C THR A 95 2.43 -13.97 2.78
N ALA A 96 2.16 -13.96 4.09
CA ALA A 96 3.15 -14.30 5.12
C ALA A 96 3.56 -15.80 5.05
N PRO A 97 4.85 -16.13 4.80
CA PRO A 97 5.31 -17.52 4.81
C PRO A 97 5.22 -18.11 6.24
N LYS A 98 4.83 -19.39 6.33
CA LYS A 98 4.89 -20.18 7.58
C LYS A 98 6.30 -20.43 8.05
#